data_AF-A0AA42BDK5-F1
#
_entry.id   AF-A0AA42BDK5-F1
#
_cell.length_a   1.000
_cell.length_b   1.000
_cell.length_c   1.000
_cell.angle_alpha   90.00
_cell.angle_beta   90.00
_cell.angle_gamma   90.00
#
_symmetry.space_group_name_H-M   'P 1'
#
loop_
_entity.id
_entity.type
_entity.pdbx_description
1 polymer ?
#
loop_
_entity_poly.entity_id
_entity_poly.type
_entity_poly.pdbx_seq_one_letter_code
_entity_poly.pdbx_strand_id
1 'polypeptide(L)'
;MRRLAGHRPSPVARALLALALAFALALPAAAPGDVVAQRPNGAGLVIRHGDGRVFTYYVEFTETEITGLELLMRSGAALALANFGGLGTAVCAIDGEGCPADNCFCQSYASPAYYWHYFRLEPGGTWVLQQVGPSNRQVRDGDVDGWSWTSGESGLPAISIDEIAAQHGVDRSASTEPTATPLAPSSPAPPAPTSTPPPVTPVLSPVAGTATPQPEGSPTALATHTPSPAAPMPGTPEVTATARATPVPAPSPANPSTALGADTPAAQPTPAAPSSSPQASSQVSNYFFFAAMLSALLGLAGWLAWRRSDDSSEGSGT
;
A
#
# COMPACT_ATOMS: atom_id res chain seq x y z
N MET A 1 64.98 -36.63 48.91
CA MET A 1 64.31 -37.18 47.72
C MET A 1 62.80 -37.17 47.95
N ARG A 2 62.06 -36.18 47.44
CA ARG A 2 60.58 -36.22 47.40
C ARG A 2 60.17 -36.20 45.93
N ARG A 3 59.71 -37.35 45.44
CA ARG A 3 59.22 -37.51 44.07
C ARG A 3 57.91 -36.72 43.95
N LEU A 4 57.86 -35.74 43.06
CA LEU A 4 56.63 -35.11 42.59
C LEU A 4 55.80 -36.18 41.88
N ALA A 5 54.81 -36.73 42.58
CA ALA A 5 53.85 -37.65 42.01
C ALA A 5 52.90 -36.85 41.11
N GLY A 6 53.22 -36.79 39.81
CA GLY A 6 52.33 -36.27 38.80
C GLY A 6 51.04 -37.08 38.80
N HIS A 7 49.94 -36.45 39.21
CA HIS A 7 48.60 -37.01 39.08
C HIS A 7 48.32 -37.17 37.59
N ARG A 8 48.35 -38.43 37.13
CA ARG A 8 47.87 -38.77 35.79
C ARG A 8 46.35 -38.57 35.80
N PRO A 9 45.79 -37.66 35.00
CA PRO A 9 44.34 -37.47 34.96
C PRO A 9 43.68 -38.78 34.56
N SER A 10 42.61 -39.16 35.27
CA SER A 10 41.90 -40.41 35.06
C SER A 10 41.42 -40.52 33.59
N PRO A 11 41.34 -41.74 33.03
CA PRO A 11 40.88 -41.94 31.66
C PRO A 11 39.47 -41.37 31.44
N VAL A 12 38.66 -41.33 32.50
CA VAL A 12 37.32 -40.73 32.52
C VAL A 12 37.38 -39.21 32.38
N ALA A 13 38.29 -38.52 33.08
CA ALA A 13 38.46 -37.06 32.94
C ALA A 13 38.92 -36.67 31.54
N ARG A 14 39.77 -37.49 30.91
CA ARG A 14 40.20 -37.31 29.51
C ARG A 14 39.07 -37.55 28.52
N ALA A 15 38.23 -38.56 28.75
CA ALA A 15 37.08 -38.85 27.89
C ALA A 15 36.02 -37.74 27.97
N LEU A 16 35.76 -37.20 29.17
CA LEU A 16 34.82 -36.09 29.37
C LEU A 16 35.34 -34.79 28.74
N LEU A 17 36.64 -34.50 28.86
CA LEU A 17 37.24 -33.33 28.20
C LEU A 17 37.19 -33.45 26.67
N ALA A 18 37.43 -34.65 26.13
CA ALA A 18 37.35 -34.91 24.69
C ALA A 18 35.91 -34.79 24.18
N LEU A 19 34.92 -35.27 24.95
CA LEU A 19 33.51 -35.14 24.60
C LEU A 19 33.03 -33.68 24.66
N ALA A 20 33.50 -32.91 25.64
CA ALA A 20 33.23 -31.48 25.75
C ALA A 20 33.85 -30.68 24.60
N LEU A 21 35.09 -31.01 24.18
CA LEU A 21 35.70 -30.41 22.99
C LEU A 21 34.98 -30.81 21.71
N ALA A 22 34.58 -32.09 21.57
CA ALA A 22 33.84 -32.56 20.41
C ALA A 22 32.46 -31.89 20.30
N PHE A 23 31.80 -31.66 21.43
CA PHE A 23 30.53 -30.93 21.47
C PHE A 23 30.71 -29.44 21.15
N ALA A 24 31.79 -28.81 21.63
CA ALA A 24 32.12 -27.42 21.32
C ALA A 24 32.51 -27.22 19.84
N LEU A 25 33.15 -28.20 19.20
CA LEU A 25 33.45 -28.18 17.76
C LEU A 25 32.25 -28.55 16.87
N ALA A 26 31.18 -29.12 17.44
CA ALA A 26 29.97 -29.50 16.71
C ALA A 26 28.89 -28.41 16.73
N LEU A 27 29.13 -27.24 17.34
CA LEU A 27 28.26 -26.09 17.10
C LEU A 27 28.41 -25.69 15.62
N PRO A 28 27.35 -25.79 14.79
CA PRO A 28 27.41 -25.20 13.48
C PRO A 28 27.72 -23.73 13.68
N ALA A 29 28.79 -23.26 13.05
CA ALA A 29 29.01 -21.83 12.86
C ALA A 29 27.78 -21.35 12.08
N ALA A 30 26.80 -20.81 12.80
CA ALA A 30 25.77 -20.00 12.19
C ALA A 30 26.54 -18.83 11.58
N ALA A 31 26.84 -18.95 10.28
CA ALA A 31 27.22 -17.79 9.50
C ALA A 31 26.15 -16.72 9.81
N PRO A 32 26.54 -15.46 10.04
CA PRO A 32 25.55 -14.40 10.03
C PRO A 32 24.90 -14.49 8.65
N GLY A 33 23.69 -15.06 8.59
CA GLY A 33 22.84 -14.83 7.45
C GLY A 33 22.67 -13.34 7.39
N ASP A 34 22.97 -12.74 6.25
CA ASP A 34 22.63 -11.35 6.01
C ASP A 34 21.13 -11.22 6.29
N VAL A 35 20.80 -10.63 7.42
CA VAL A 35 19.44 -10.19 7.70
C VAL A 35 19.26 -9.02 6.75
N VAL A 36 18.85 -9.32 5.52
CA VAL A 36 18.30 -8.31 4.62
C VAL A 36 17.08 -7.80 5.36
N ALA A 37 17.23 -6.64 5.99
CA ALA A 37 16.11 -5.92 6.55
C ALA A 37 15.09 -5.79 5.43
N GLN A 38 13.95 -6.46 5.57
CA GLN A 38 12.88 -6.37 4.59
C GLN A 38 12.47 -4.91 4.53
N ARG A 39 12.74 -4.26 3.40
CA ARG A 39 12.31 -2.89 3.19
C ARG A 39 10.77 -2.85 3.18
N PRO A 40 10.16 -1.73 3.59
CA PRO A 40 8.73 -1.53 3.34
C PRO A 40 8.42 -1.72 1.85
N ASN A 41 7.20 -2.18 1.56
CA ASN A 41 6.70 -2.12 0.21
C ASN A 41 6.58 -0.66 -0.22
N GLY A 42 6.67 -0.39 -1.51
CA GLY A 42 6.52 0.95 -2.04
C GLY A 42 6.02 0.97 -3.46
N ALA A 43 5.16 1.94 -3.74
CA ALA A 43 4.56 2.16 -5.05
C ALA A 43 4.71 3.62 -5.47
N GLY A 44 4.74 3.82 -6.78
CA GLY A 44 4.87 5.12 -7.41
C GLY A 44 3.50 5.71 -7.75
N LEU A 45 3.40 7.02 -7.68
CA LEU A 45 2.23 7.77 -8.12
C LEU A 45 2.69 8.94 -8.98
N VAL A 46 2.03 9.15 -10.12
CA VAL A 46 2.28 10.29 -11.00
C VAL A 46 0.98 11.09 -11.19
N ILE A 47 0.99 12.37 -10.86
CA ILE A 47 -0.17 13.26 -11.02
C ILE A 47 0.18 14.34 -12.02
N ARG A 48 -0.58 14.44 -13.11
CA ARG A 48 -0.44 15.47 -14.14
C ARG A 48 -1.66 16.38 -14.16
N HIS A 49 -1.43 17.66 -13.88
CA HIS A 49 -2.45 18.71 -13.92
C HIS A 49 -2.72 19.19 -15.35
N GLY A 50 -3.83 19.89 -15.55
CA GLY A 50 -4.25 20.39 -16.86
C GLY A 50 -3.28 21.40 -17.48
N ASP A 51 -2.52 22.12 -16.64
CA ASP A 51 -1.46 23.04 -17.06
C ASP A 51 -0.15 22.34 -17.45
N GLY A 52 -0.11 21.00 -17.35
CA GLY A 52 1.04 20.19 -17.71
C GLY A 52 2.07 19.99 -16.58
N ARG A 53 1.86 20.56 -15.39
CA ARG A 53 2.69 20.23 -14.23
C ARG A 53 2.53 18.76 -13.86
N VAL A 54 3.64 18.12 -13.54
CA VAL A 54 3.69 16.72 -13.12
C VAL A 54 4.31 16.63 -11.74
N PHE A 55 3.65 15.91 -10.85
CA PHE A 55 4.14 15.59 -9.51
C PHE A 55 4.32 14.07 -9.39
N THR A 56 5.43 13.66 -8.81
CA THR A 56 5.73 12.26 -8.50
C THR A 56 5.71 12.07 -6.99
N TYR A 57 5.25 10.89 -6.56
CA TYR A 57 5.27 10.48 -5.17
C TYR A 57 5.73 9.03 -5.09
N TYR A 58 6.54 8.75 -4.07
CA TYR A 58 6.85 7.41 -3.64
C TYR A 58 6.17 7.15 -2.29
N VAL A 59 5.26 6.19 -2.26
CA VAL A 59 4.46 5.87 -1.07
C VAL A 59 4.89 4.52 -0.53
N GLU A 60 5.41 4.53 0.70
CA GLU A 60 5.75 3.32 1.44
C GLU A 60 4.56 2.77 2.23
N PHE A 61 4.49 1.44 2.33
CA PHE A 61 3.47 0.73 3.07
C PHE A 61 4.00 -0.62 3.59
N THR A 62 3.41 -1.13 4.66
CA THR A 62 3.85 -2.38 5.32
C THR A 62 2.95 -3.57 4.98
N GLU A 63 1.77 -3.27 4.47
CA GLU A 63 0.77 -4.21 3.99
C GLU A 63 1.25 -4.90 2.71
N THR A 64 0.75 -6.10 2.42
CA THR A 64 1.11 -6.81 1.18
C THR A 64 0.65 -6.09 -0.07
N GLU A 65 -0.46 -5.35 0.04
CA GLU A 65 -1.04 -4.52 -1.00
C GLU A 65 -1.91 -3.44 -0.36
N ILE A 66 -2.10 -2.33 -1.07
CA ILE A 66 -3.05 -1.26 -0.76
C ILE A 66 -3.95 -1.04 -1.96
N THR A 67 -5.05 -0.32 -1.82
CA THR A 67 -5.84 0.10 -2.99
C THR A 67 -5.18 1.27 -3.71
N GLY A 68 -5.49 1.47 -5.00
CA GLY A 68 -5.05 2.67 -5.73
C GLY A 68 -5.59 3.96 -5.10
N LEU A 69 -6.72 3.88 -4.38
CA LEU A 69 -7.28 5.03 -3.66
C LEU A 69 -6.44 5.34 -2.42
N GLU A 70 -6.04 4.31 -1.68
CA GLU A 70 -5.12 4.47 -0.54
C GLU A 70 -3.75 4.99 -0.97
N LEU A 71 -3.24 4.55 -2.13
CA LEU A 71 -2.01 5.10 -2.73
C LEU A 71 -2.15 6.61 -2.94
N LEU A 72 -3.23 7.06 -3.59
CA LEU A 72 -3.49 8.48 -3.82
C LEU A 72 -3.68 9.24 -2.50
N MET A 73 -4.44 8.71 -1.54
CA MET A 73 -4.64 9.36 -0.24
C MET A 73 -3.34 9.50 0.56
N ARG A 74 -2.47 8.48 0.54
CA ARG A 74 -1.18 8.49 1.26
C ARG A 74 -0.15 9.42 0.62
N SER A 75 -0.35 9.86 -0.63
CA SER A 75 0.48 10.92 -1.24
C SER A 75 0.33 12.28 -0.57
N GLY A 76 -0.76 12.48 0.18
CA GLY A 76 -1.07 13.75 0.84
C GLY A 76 -1.76 14.79 -0.05
N ALA A 77 -2.08 14.46 -1.31
CA ALA A 77 -2.85 15.33 -2.19
C ALA A 77 -4.24 15.65 -1.60
N ALA A 78 -4.74 16.87 -1.82
CA ALA A 78 -6.08 17.26 -1.38
C ALA A 78 -7.13 16.72 -2.36
N LEU A 79 -8.07 15.89 -1.87
CA LEU A 79 -8.99 15.16 -2.75
C LEU A 79 -10.45 15.57 -2.54
N ALA A 80 -11.19 15.66 -3.65
CA ALA A 80 -12.65 15.54 -3.64
C ALA A 80 -13.02 14.18 -4.24
N LEU A 81 -13.81 13.39 -3.52
CA LEU A 81 -14.12 12.00 -3.87
C LEU A 81 -15.63 11.77 -3.91
N ALA A 82 -16.08 10.92 -4.82
CA ALA A 82 -17.47 10.48 -4.90
C ALA A 82 -17.54 8.96 -5.06
N ASN A 83 -18.40 8.29 -4.28
CA ASN A 83 -18.55 6.85 -4.33
C ASN A 83 -19.62 6.41 -5.34
N PHE A 84 -19.29 5.48 -6.23
CA PHE A 84 -20.19 4.94 -7.25
C PHE A 84 -20.50 3.45 -7.04
N GLY A 85 -20.37 2.95 -5.81
CA GLY A 85 -20.71 1.57 -5.46
C GLY A 85 -19.80 0.57 -6.16
N GLY A 86 -20.36 -0.34 -6.94
CA GLY A 86 -19.60 -1.40 -7.62
C GLY A 86 -18.53 -0.89 -8.61
N LEU A 87 -18.69 0.32 -9.13
CA LEU A 87 -17.68 0.96 -9.99
C LEU A 87 -16.47 1.50 -9.21
N GLY A 88 -16.58 1.59 -7.89
CA GLY A 88 -15.56 2.14 -7.00
C GLY A 88 -15.73 3.64 -6.74
N THR A 89 -14.69 4.24 -6.15
CA THR A 89 -14.63 5.68 -5.85
C THR A 89 -14.06 6.45 -7.03
N ALA A 90 -14.73 7.49 -7.50
CA ALA A 90 -14.19 8.44 -8.47
C ALA A 90 -13.43 9.56 -7.75
N VAL A 91 -12.38 10.05 -8.41
CA VAL A 91 -11.63 11.22 -7.97
C VAL A 91 -12.11 12.42 -8.77
N CYS A 92 -12.79 13.34 -8.09
CA CYS A 92 -13.45 14.48 -8.70
C CYS A 92 -12.51 15.68 -8.82
N ALA A 93 -11.67 15.87 -7.80
CA ALA A 93 -10.63 16.89 -7.79
C ALA A 93 -9.39 16.42 -7.05
N ILE A 94 -8.24 16.94 -7.48
CA ILE A 94 -6.92 16.77 -6.86
C ILE A 94 -6.29 18.15 -6.74
N ASP A 95 -5.84 18.53 -5.55
CA ASP A 95 -5.18 19.82 -5.24
C ASP A 95 -5.95 21.05 -5.75
N GLY A 96 -7.28 20.97 -5.64
CA GLY A 96 -8.19 22.05 -6.04
C GLY A 96 -8.51 22.09 -7.54
N GLU A 97 -7.88 21.27 -8.38
CA GLU A 97 -8.23 21.13 -9.79
C GLU A 97 -9.25 20.00 -9.98
N GLY A 98 -10.38 20.33 -10.59
CA GLY A 98 -11.42 19.37 -10.97
C GLY A 98 -12.83 19.86 -10.67
N CYS A 99 -13.69 18.92 -10.27
CA CYS A 99 -15.10 19.14 -10.00
C CYS A 99 -15.46 18.83 -8.54
N PRO A 100 -16.54 19.43 -8.00
CA PRO A 100 -17.04 19.09 -6.68
C PRO A 100 -17.61 17.66 -6.64
N ALA A 101 -17.64 17.06 -5.45
CA ALA A 101 -18.02 15.65 -5.27
C ALA A 101 -19.48 15.32 -5.66
N ASP A 102 -20.40 16.28 -5.52
CA ASP A 102 -21.81 16.14 -5.90
C ASP A 102 -22.03 16.18 -7.43
N ASN A 103 -21.03 16.66 -8.19
CA ASN A 103 -21.01 16.63 -9.65
C ASN A 103 -19.61 16.30 -10.17
N CYS A 104 -19.13 15.10 -9.85
CA CYS A 104 -17.75 14.66 -10.07
C CYS A 104 -17.24 14.82 -11.52
N PHE A 105 -18.14 14.78 -12.49
CA PHE A 105 -17.84 14.85 -13.92
C PHE A 105 -18.40 16.11 -14.58
N CYS A 106 -18.44 17.22 -13.84
CA CYS A 106 -19.03 18.51 -14.26
C CYS A 106 -18.49 19.06 -15.58
N GLN A 107 -17.27 18.71 -15.98
CA GLN A 107 -16.64 19.14 -17.24
C GLN A 107 -16.63 18.05 -18.33
N SER A 108 -17.18 16.86 -18.06
CA SER A 108 -17.24 15.76 -19.04
C SER A 108 -18.34 15.97 -20.10
N TYR A 109 -19.30 16.86 -19.83
CA TYR A 109 -20.39 17.20 -20.77
C TYR A 109 -19.98 18.27 -21.80
N ALA A 110 -18.77 18.83 -21.67
CA ALA A 110 -18.21 19.80 -22.61
C ALA A 110 -17.46 19.11 -23.76
N SER A 111 -17.10 19.89 -24.79
CA SER A 111 -16.21 19.43 -25.87
C SER A 111 -14.96 20.32 -25.91
N PRO A 112 -13.77 19.79 -25.58
CA PRO A 112 -13.50 18.39 -25.21
C PRO A 112 -13.91 18.07 -23.75
N ALA A 113 -14.14 16.78 -23.45
CA ALA A 113 -14.67 16.30 -22.18
C ALA A 113 -13.55 16.09 -21.14
N TYR A 114 -13.41 16.99 -20.17
CA TYR A 114 -12.35 16.91 -19.15
C TYR A 114 -12.83 16.27 -17.86
N TYR A 115 -12.00 15.38 -17.32
CA TYR A 115 -12.09 14.86 -15.95
C TYR A 115 -10.74 14.23 -15.54
N TRP A 116 -10.62 13.79 -14.28
CA TRP A 116 -9.45 13.04 -13.83
C TRP A 116 -9.50 11.61 -14.36
N HIS A 117 -8.61 11.29 -15.28
CA HIS A 117 -8.43 9.93 -15.79
C HIS A 117 -7.43 9.17 -14.91
N TYR A 118 -7.75 7.91 -14.62
CA TYR A 118 -6.93 7.02 -13.81
C TYR A 118 -6.18 6.00 -14.68
N PHE A 119 -4.87 5.88 -14.50
CA PHE A 119 -4.01 5.00 -15.28
C PHE A 119 -3.19 4.08 -14.39
N ARG A 120 -2.84 2.91 -14.92
CA ARG A 120 -1.82 2.03 -14.37
C ARG A 120 -0.65 1.97 -15.34
N LEU A 121 0.57 2.04 -14.85
CA LEU A 121 1.77 1.78 -15.65
C LEU A 121 1.98 0.26 -15.75
N GLU A 122 2.09 -0.25 -16.96
CA GLU A 122 2.48 -1.64 -17.18
C GLU A 122 4.01 -1.79 -17.17
N PRO A 123 4.55 -3.00 -16.90
CA PRO A 123 5.99 -3.25 -16.88
C PRO A 123 6.76 -2.85 -18.17
N GLY A 124 6.05 -2.65 -19.29
CA GLY A 124 6.61 -2.15 -20.55
C GLY A 124 6.68 -0.62 -20.67
N GLY A 125 6.29 0.13 -19.63
CA GLY A 125 6.26 1.60 -19.64
C GLY A 125 5.02 2.23 -20.29
N THR A 126 4.00 1.42 -20.60
CA THR A 126 2.75 1.88 -21.21
C THR A 126 1.72 2.23 -20.14
N TRP A 127 1.11 3.41 -20.25
CA TRP A 127 -0.02 3.80 -19.41
C TRP A 127 -1.33 3.22 -19.93
N VAL A 128 -2.04 2.48 -19.08
CA VAL A 128 -3.34 1.87 -19.41
C VAL A 128 -4.44 2.53 -18.59
N LEU A 129 -5.42 3.11 -19.29
CA LEU A 129 -6.60 3.72 -18.68
C LEU A 129 -7.42 2.66 -17.94
N GLN A 130 -7.73 2.93 -16.68
CA GLN A 130 -8.55 2.08 -15.84
C GLN A 130 -10.03 2.48 -15.98
N GLN A 131 -10.89 1.47 -16.19
CA GLN A 131 -12.35 1.67 -16.39
C GLN A 131 -13.14 1.63 -15.08
N VAL A 132 -12.49 1.29 -13.98
CA VAL A 132 -13.06 1.27 -12.63
C VAL A 132 -12.25 2.18 -11.72
N GLY A 133 -12.88 2.67 -10.67
CA GLY A 133 -12.25 3.55 -9.71
C GLY A 133 -11.05 2.90 -9.00
N PRO A 134 -10.09 3.71 -8.54
CA PRO A 134 -8.88 3.26 -7.86
C PRO A 134 -9.12 2.42 -6.60
N SER A 135 -10.31 2.50 -5.98
CA SER A 135 -10.69 1.64 -4.85
C SER A 135 -10.80 0.16 -5.22
N ASN A 136 -10.93 -0.17 -6.50
CA ASN A 136 -11.05 -1.56 -6.99
C ASN A 136 -9.71 -2.12 -7.50
N ARG A 137 -8.64 -1.32 -7.49
CA ARG A 137 -7.30 -1.72 -7.92
C ARG A 137 -6.45 -2.02 -6.70
N GLN A 138 -5.90 -3.23 -6.62
CA GLN A 138 -4.90 -3.61 -5.62
C GLN A 138 -3.50 -3.26 -6.12
N VAL A 139 -2.79 -2.35 -5.46
CA VAL A 139 -1.43 -1.90 -5.73
C VAL A 139 -0.44 -2.69 -4.87
N ARG A 140 0.62 -3.19 -5.49
CA ARG A 140 1.70 -3.96 -4.84
C ARG A 140 3.03 -3.22 -4.88
N ASP A 141 4.02 -3.75 -4.17
CA ASP A 141 5.39 -3.27 -4.26
C ASP A 141 5.85 -3.22 -5.72
N GLY A 142 6.41 -2.08 -6.16
CA GLY A 142 6.89 -1.89 -7.53
C GLY A 142 5.85 -1.30 -8.50
N ASP A 143 4.57 -1.30 -8.16
CA ASP A 143 3.52 -0.77 -9.04
C ASP A 143 3.63 0.76 -9.15
N VAL A 144 3.19 1.29 -10.30
CA VAL A 144 3.03 2.74 -10.51
C VAL A 144 1.64 3.00 -11.06
N ASP A 145 0.89 3.87 -10.39
CA ASP A 145 -0.38 4.37 -10.88
C ASP A 145 -0.28 5.87 -11.21
N GLY A 146 -1.22 6.37 -12.01
CA GLY A 146 -1.16 7.72 -12.56
C GLY A 146 -2.53 8.40 -12.66
N TRP A 147 -2.53 9.71 -12.53
CA TRP A 147 -3.70 10.58 -12.65
C TRP A 147 -3.41 11.69 -13.64
N SER A 148 -4.32 11.92 -14.58
CA SER A 148 -4.19 13.05 -15.50
C SER A 148 -5.50 13.79 -15.64
N TRP A 149 -5.46 15.11 -15.47
CA TRP A 149 -6.55 15.98 -15.89
C TRP A 149 -6.45 16.17 -17.40
N THR A 150 -7.27 15.42 -18.14
CA THR A 150 -7.19 15.32 -19.60
C THR A 150 -8.57 15.04 -20.19
N SER A 151 -8.65 15.14 -21.51
CA SER A 151 -9.84 14.79 -22.29
C SER A 151 -9.57 13.68 -23.31
N GLY A 152 -8.45 12.97 -23.16
CA GLY A 152 -7.98 11.97 -24.12
C GLY A 152 -6.72 11.26 -23.61
N GLU A 153 -5.63 11.39 -24.35
CA GLU A 153 -4.32 10.79 -23.99
C GLU A 153 -3.86 11.19 -22.59
N SER A 154 -3.14 10.27 -21.93
CA SER A 154 -2.71 10.48 -20.54
C SER A 154 -1.77 11.67 -20.41
N GLY A 155 -0.86 11.87 -21.37
CA GLY A 155 0.23 12.84 -21.28
C GLY A 155 1.20 12.59 -20.11
N LEU A 156 1.08 11.44 -19.43
CA LEU A 156 1.93 11.06 -18.30
C LEU A 156 3.31 10.64 -18.83
N PRO A 157 4.41 11.04 -18.16
CA PRO A 157 5.74 10.55 -18.53
C PRO A 157 5.86 9.05 -18.29
N ALA A 158 6.60 8.36 -19.15
CA ALA A 158 7.02 6.98 -18.91
C ALA A 158 8.20 6.99 -17.94
N ILE A 159 7.90 6.95 -16.64
CA ILE A 159 8.89 6.95 -15.55
C ILE A 159 8.78 5.64 -14.78
N SER A 160 9.91 5.01 -14.45
CA SER A 160 9.93 3.74 -13.71
C SER A 160 9.75 3.95 -12.21
N ILE A 161 9.35 2.88 -11.50
CA ILE A 161 9.29 2.91 -10.04
C ILE A 161 10.64 3.22 -9.39
N ASP A 162 11.73 2.69 -9.95
CA ASP A 162 13.08 2.91 -9.40
C ASP A 162 13.51 4.36 -9.56
N GLU A 163 13.13 5.00 -10.68
CA GLU A 163 13.39 6.43 -10.89
C GLU A 163 12.55 7.30 -9.95
N ILE A 164 11.26 7.00 -9.78
CA ILE A 164 10.41 7.68 -8.79
C ILE A 164 11.03 7.53 -7.39
N ALA A 165 11.36 6.31 -6.96
CA ALA A 165 11.95 6.06 -5.65
C ALA A 165 13.25 6.84 -5.43
N ALA A 166 14.14 6.87 -6.44
CA ALA A 166 15.39 7.63 -6.38
C ALA A 166 15.16 9.14 -6.22
N GLN A 167 14.14 9.71 -6.88
CA GLN A 167 13.76 11.12 -6.71
C GLN A 167 13.34 11.44 -5.26
N HIS A 168 12.83 10.44 -4.54
CA HIS A 168 12.45 10.53 -3.13
C HIS A 168 13.52 9.99 -2.16
N GLY A 169 14.74 9.72 -2.64
CA GLY A 169 15.86 9.29 -1.81
C GLY A 169 15.79 7.84 -1.33
N VAL A 170 15.01 7.00 -2.01
CA VAL A 170 14.84 5.57 -1.67
C VAL A 170 15.56 4.70 -2.69
N ASP A 171 16.45 3.82 -2.22
CA ASP A 171 17.11 2.81 -3.05
C ASP A 171 16.31 1.51 -3.09
N ARG A 172 15.73 1.23 -4.26
CA ARG A 172 14.94 0.01 -4.52
C ARG A 172 15.75 -1.14 -5.13
N SER A 173 17.07 -1.03 -5.21
CA SER A 173 17.91 -2.07 -5.81
C SER A 173 18.14 -3.29 -4.90
N ALA A 174 17.96 -3.14 -3.59
CA ALA A 174 18.39 -4.14 -2.60
C ALA A 174 17.37 -5.23 -2.22
N SER A 175 16.15 -5.24 -2.76
CA SER A 175 15.09 -6.18 -2.34
C SER A 175 14.39 -6.85 -3.52
N THR A 176 15.18 -7.45 -4.40
CA THR A 176 14.69 -8.39 -5.41
C THR A 176 15.23 -9.78 -5.12
N GLU A 177 14.85 -10.34 -3.97
CA GLU A 177 14.72 -11.78 -3.87
C GLU A 177 13.45 -12.11 -3.08
N PRO A 178 12.33 -12.42 -3.77
CA PRO A 178 11.33 -13.27 -3.15
C PRO A 178 12.09 -14.55 -2.81
N THR A 179 12.35 -14.78 -1.53
CA THR A 179 12.77 -16.09 -1.05
C THR A 179 11.77 -17.07 -1.62
N ALA A 180 12.17 -17.84 -2.63
CA ALA A 180 11.37 -18.92 -3.15
C ALA A 180 11.13 -19.83 -1.95
N THR A 181 9.93 -19.80 -1.40
CA THR A 181 9.47 -20.80 -0.42
C THR A 181 9.86 -22.15 -1.02
N PRO A 182 10.71 -22.96 -0.36
CA PRO A 182 11.06 -24.27 -0.87
C PRO A 182 9.75 -24.98 -1.17
N LEU A 183 9.52 -25.38 -2.43
CA LEU A 183 8.34 -26.14 -2.80
C LEU A 183 8.27 -27.34 -1.84
N ALA A 184 7.25 -27.35 -0.99
CA ALA A 184 6.94 -28.52 -0.21
C ALA A 184 6.81 -29.70 -1.19
N PRO A 185 7.44 -30.86 -0.91
CA PRO A 185 7.29 -32.01 -1.78
C PRO A 185 5.80 -32.31 -1.93
N SER A 186 5.33 -32.29 -3.18
CA SER A 186 3.95 -32.59 -3.53
C SER A 186 3.59 -33.97 -3.01
N SER A 187 2.72 -34.01 -1.99
CA SER A 187 2.10 -35.25 -1.52
C SER A 187 1.34 -35.89 -2.70
N PRO A 188 1.43 -37.21 -2.92
CA PRO A 188 0.65 -37.88 -3.95
C PRO A 188 -0.84 -37.64 -3.73
N ALA A 189 -1.53 -37.14 -4.75
CA ALA A 189 -2.97 -36.96 -4.72
C ALA A 189 -3.67 -38.32 -4.45
N PRO A 190 -4.64 -38.40 -3.52
CA PRO A 190 -5.51 -39.55 -3.39
C PRO A 190 -6.26 -39.80 -4.72
N PRO A 191 -6.55 -41.07 -5.09
CA PRO A 191 -7.31 -41.37 -6.30
C PRO A 191 -8.68 -40.67 -6.23
N ALA A 192 -9.03 -39.97 -7.30
CA ALA A 192 -10.29 -39.25 -7.44
C ALA A 192 -11.48 -40.21 -7.27
N PRO A 193 -12.55 -39.82 -6.53
CA PRO A 193 -13.79 -40.58 -6.56
C PRO A 193 -14.40 -40.49 -7.96
N THR A 194 -14.63 -41.65 -8.57
CA THR A 194 -15.35 -41.80 -9.83
C THR A 194 -16.73 -41.18 -9.69
N SER A 195 -16.96 -40.02 -10.31
CA SER A 195 -18.28 -39.40 -10.38
C SER A 195 -19.15 -40.24 -11.31
N THR A 196 -20.03 -41.05 -10.71
CA THR A 196 -21.18 -41.65 -11.39
C THR A 196 -21.99 -40.51 -12.03
N PRO A 197 -22.26 -40.54 -13.35
CA PRO A 197 -23.10 -39.53 -13.98
C PRO A 197 -24.53 -39.63 -13.42
N PRO A 198 -25.20 -38.50 -13.12
CA PRO A 198 -26.60 -38.51 -12.74
C PRO A 198 -27.46 -39.03 -13.91
N PRO A 199 -28.58 -39.70 -13.65
CA PRO A 199 -29.50 -40.13 -14.69
C PRO A 199 -30.09 -38.90 -15.41
N VAL A 200 -29.92 -38.87 -16.72
CA VAL A 200 -30.57 -37.90 -17.61
C VAL A 200 -32.09 -38.09 -17.58
N THR A 201 -32.79 -37.13 -17.00
CA THR A 201 -34.24 -36.97 -17.19
C THR A 201 -34.49 -36.36 -18.58
N PRO A 202 -35.37 -36.95 -19.42
CA PRO A 202 -35.74 -36.33 -20.69
C PRO A 202 -36.64 -35.11 -20.41
N VAL A 203 -36.15 -33.92 -20.75
CA VAL A 203 -36.97 -32.71 -20.80
C VAL A 203 -37.83 -32.79 -22.06
N LEU A 204 -39.15 -32.81 -21.86
CA LEU A 204 -40.16 -32.77 -22.91
C LEU A 204 -40.07 -31.44 -23.68
N SER A 205 -39.95 -31.54 -25.01
CA SER A 205 -40.03 -30.42 -25.95
C SER A 205 -41.35 -29.66 -25.82
N PRO A 206 -41.35 -28.31 -25.79
CA PRO A 206 -42.55 -27.54 -26.04
C PRO A 206 -42.88 -27.54 -27.53
N VAL A 207 -44.10 -27.99 -27.83
CA VAL A 207 -44.75 -28.00 -29.14
C VAL A 207 -44.88 -26.58 -29.71
N ALA A 208 -44.54 -26.44 -30.98
CA ALA A 208 -44.82 -25.27 -31.80
C ALA A 208 -46.32 -25.14 -32.10
N GLY A 209 -46.81 -23.90 -32.11
CA GLY A 209 -47.97 -23.50 -32.90
C GLY A 209 -49.11 -22.86 -32.11
N THR A 210 -49.21 -21.54 -32.16
CA THR A 210 -50.49 -20.85 -32.45
C THR A 210 -50.15 -19.49 -33.03
N ALA A 211 -50.43 -19.34 -34.33
CA ALA A 211 -50.34 -18.10 -35.07
C ALA A 211 -51.38 -17.09 -34.58
N THR A 212 -50.99 -15.83 -34.47
CA THR A 212 -51.91 -14.69 -34.34
C THR A 212 -51.78 -13.84 -35.62
N PRO A 213 -52.89 -13.46 -36.26
CA PRO A 213 -52.89 -12.96 -37.63
C PRO A 213 -52.43 -11.50 -37.76
N GLN A 214 -51.67 -11.28 -38.84
CA GLN A 214 -51.35 -10.03 -39.49
C GLN A 214 -52.61 -9.38 -40.10
N PRO A 215 -52.83 -8.07 -39.92
CA PRO A 215 -53.54 -7.25 -40.89
C PRO A 215 -52.52 -6.56 -41.79
N GLU A 216 -52.52 -7.02 -43.03
CA GLU A 216 -51.89 -6.43 -44.21
C GLU A 216 -52.61 -5.12 -44.56
N GLY A 217 -51.83 -4.08 -44.85
CA GLY A 217 -52.40 -2.79 -45.25
C GLY A 217 -51.38 -1.67 -45.34
N SER A 218 -50.50 -1.73 -46.35
CA SER A 218 -50.02 -0.51 -47.01
C SER A 218 -50.86 -0.34 -48.28
N PRO A 219 -51.34 0.87 -48.57
CA PRO A 219 -50.66 1.59 -49.63
C PRO A 219 -50.46 3.09 -49.34
N THR A 220 -49.30 3.58 -49.79
CA THR A 220 -49.10 4.85 -50.51
C THR A 220 -49.93 6.06 -50.10
N ALA A 221 -49.28 7.03 -49.45
CA ALA A 221 -49.57 8.44 -49.68
C ALA A 221 -48.28 9.27 -49.63
N LEU A 222 -47.84 9.69 -50.81
CA LEU A 222 -46.89 10.77 -51.04
C LEU A 222 -47.52 12.07 -50.55
N ALA A 223 -47.02 12.65 -49.46
CA ALA A 223 -47.40 14.00 -49.03
C ALA A 223 -46.15 14.80 -48.67
N THR A 224 -45.72 15.57 -49.66
CA THR A 224 -44.80 16.69 -49.56
C THR A 224 -45.34 17.69 -48.53
N HIS A 225 -44.67 17.84 -47.39
CA HIS A 225 -44.91 18.95 -46.47
C HIS A 225 -43.70 19.89 -46.45
N THR A 226 -43.86 20.91 -47.29
CA THR A 226 -43.21 22.20 -47.34
C THR A 226 -42.83 22.76 -45.96
N PRO A 227 -41.63 23.36 -45.79
CA PRO A 227 -41.28 24.06 -44.56
C PRO A 227 -42.16 25.30 -44.38
N SER A 228 -42.76 25.44 -43.19
CA SER A 228 -43.51 26.62 -42.77
C SER A 228 -42.55 27.77 -42.45
N PRO A 229 -42.66 28.94 -43.11
CA PRO A 229 -42.00 30.16 -42.68
C PRO A 229 -43.02 31.06 -41.96
N ALA A 230 -42.79 31.35 -40.69
CA ALA A 230 -43.44 32.47 -40.00
C ALA A 230 -42.44 33.20 -39.11
N ALA A 231 -42.03 34.36 -39.63
CA ALA A 231 -41.25 35.43 -39.02
C ALA A 231 -42.09 36.21 -37.97
N PRO A 232 -41.70 37.43 -37.57
CA PRO A 232 -40.48 37.86 -36.87
C PRO A 232 -40.80 38.42 -35.47
N MET A 233 -39.77 38.62 -34.65
CA MET A 233 -39.82 39.41 -33.41
C MET A 233 -40.45 40.80 -33.61
N PRO A 234 -41.25 41.27 -32.65
CA PRO A 234 -41.39 42.69 -32.39
C PRO A 234 -41.00 43.05 -30.95
N GLY A 235 -40.20 44.11 -30.83
CA GLY A 235 -40.33 45.06 -29.72
C GLY A 235 -39.26 45.03 -28.64
N THR A 236 -38.09 45.59 -28.95
CA THR A 236 -37.35 46.41 -27.98
C THR A 236 -38.00 47.80 -27.94
N PRO A 237 -38.39 48.29 -26.75
CA PRO A 237 -38.18 49.69 -26.43
C PRO A 237 -37.24 49.79 -25.22
N GLU A 238 -36.08 50.36 -25.50
CA GLU A 238 -35.40 51.39 -24.72
C GLU A 238 -36.08 51.76 -23.39
N VAL A 239 -35.49 51.33 -22.27
CA VAL A 239 -35.71 51.98 -20.97
C VAL A 239 -34.47 52.80 -20.63
N THR A 240 -34.69 54.10 -20.77
CA THR A 240 -33.91 55.23 -20.28
C THR A 240 -33.27 55.00 -18.92
N ALA A 241 -32.03 55.48 -18.82
CA ALA A 241 -31.23 55.58 -17.61
C ALA A 241 -31.98 56.17 -16.41
N THR A 242 -31.79 55.56 -15.23
CA THR A 242 -31.87 56.27 -13.95
C THR A 242 -30.71 55.79 -13.09
N ALA A 243 -29.68 56.64 -13.02
CA ALA A 243 -28.63 56.53 -12.04
C ALA A 243 -29.22 56.76 -10.64
N ARG A 244 -29.05 55.81 -9.73
CA ARG A 244 -29.06 56.08 -8.29
C ARG A 244 -27.90 55.31 -7.66
N ALA A 245 -26.85 56.06 -7.35
CA ALA A 245 -25.71 55.59 -6.59
C ALA A 245 -26.18 55.13 -5.20
N THR A 246 -25.90 53.88 -4.86
CA THR A 246 -25.93 53.38 -3.48
C THR A 246 -24.48 53.30 -3.01
N PRO A 247 -24.12 53.95 -1.89
CA PRO A 247 -22.73 54.05 -1.48
C PRO A 247 -22.17 52.70 -1.01
N VAL A 248 -20.98 52.41 -1.53
CA VAL A 248 -19.99 51.48 -1.00
C VAL A 248 -19.76 51.77 0.49
N PRO A 249 -19.87 50.81 1.42
CA PRO A 249 -19.26 50.98 2.73
C PRO A 249 -17.75 50.80 2.57
N ALA A 250 -17.03 51.92 2.73
CA ALA A 250 -15.58 51.95 2.80
C ALA A 250 -15.06 51.09 3.97
N PRO A 251 -13.84 50.53 3.86
CA PRO A 251 -13.16 49.88 4.98
C PRO A 251 -12.86 50.93 6.07
N SER A 252 -13.21 50.59 7.31
CA SER A 252 -12.90 51.37 8.50
C SER A 252 -11.38 51.41 8.75
N PRO A 253 -10.76 52.60 8.90
CA PRO A 253 -9.42 52.74 9.46
C PRO A 253 -9.50 53.46 10.82
N ALA A 254 -9.23 52.72 11.90
CA ALA A 254 -8.89 53.24 13.22
C ALA A 254 -8.25 52.09 14.01
N ASN A 255 -7.12 52.18 14.69
CA ASN A 255 -6.10 53.19 14.92
C ASN A 255 -4.88 52.42 15.51
N PRO A 256 -3.65 52.93 15.50
CA PRO A 256 -2.51 52.26 16.10
C PRO A 256 -2.46 52.57 17.61
N SER A 257 -2.39 51.53 18.43
CA SER A 257 -1.92 51.67 19.82
C SER A 257 -0.47 51.23 19.88
N THR A 258 0.41 52.22 19.97
CA THR A 258 1.78 52.08 20.46
C THR A 258 1.81 52.45 21.94
N ALA A 259 2.53 51.65 22.74
CA ALA A 259 3.09 51.89 24.09
C ALA A 259 2.67 50.80 25.08
N LEU A 260 3.49 50.27 25.99
CA LEU A 260 4.94 50.26 26.23
C LEU A 260 5.11 49.31 27.44
N GLY A 261 6.15 48.47 27.44
CA GLY A 261 6.74 47.92 28.66
C GLY A 261 6.19 46.61 29.23
N ALA A 262 6.93 45.53 29.00
CA ALA A 262 7.47 44.67 30.07
C ALA A 262 8.43 43.65 29.44
N ASP A 263 9.73 43.91 29.57
CA ASP A 263 10.76 42.91 29.37
C ASP A 263 10.50 41.71 30.29
N THR A 264 10.39 40.52 29.71
CA THR A 264 10.56 39.25 30.42
C THR A 264 11.32 38.32 29.49
N PRO A 265 12.54 37.90 29.83
CA PRO A 265 13.26 36.90 29.04
C PRO A 265 12.55 35.56 29.20
N ALA A 266 11.71 35.19 28.24
CA ALA A 266 11.17 33.84 28.14
C ALA A 266 12.30 32.92 27.68
N ALA A 267 12.63 31.97 28.55
CA ALA A 267 13.66 30.96 28.36
C ALA A 267 13.52 30.23 27.01
N GLN A 268 14.67 30.08 26.37
CA GLN A 268 14.91 29.22 25.21
C GLN A 268 14.30 27.82 25.44
N PRO A 269 13.52 27.25 24.50
CA PRO A 269 13.20 25.84 24.57
C PRO A 269 14.50 25.05 24.32
N THR A 270 14.97 24.40 25.38
CA THR A 270 16.00 23.37 25.35
C THR A 270 15.68 22.34 24.25
N PRO A 271 16.67 21.86 23.47
CA PRO A 271 16.46 20.77 22.54
C PRO A 271 15.93 19.54 23.28
N ALA A 272 14.73 19.10 22.94
CA ALA A 272 14.21 17.83 23.38
C ALA A 272 15.16 16.73 22.88
N ALA A 273 15.65 15.92 23.82
CA ALA A 273 16.38 14.70 23.55
C ALA A 273 15.59 13.80 22.57
N PRO A 274 16.27 13.01 21.72
CA PRO A 274 15.59 12.07 20.85
C PRO A 274 14.80 11.07 21.70
N SER A 275 13.48 11.09 21.53
CA SER A 275 12.58 10.07 22.01
C SER A 275 12.96 8.74 21.35
N SER A 276 13.73 7.93 22.04
CA SER A 276 14.01 6.55 21.67
C SER A 276 12.69 5.77 21.68
N SER A 277 12.19 5.45 20.49
CA SER A 277 11.05 4.57 20.25
C SER A 277 11.21 3.22 20.98
N PRO A 278 10.14 2.64 21.56
CA PRO A 278 10.20 1.34 22.20
C PRO A 278 10.13 0.22 21.14
N GLN A 279 11.18 0.07 20.32
CA GLN A 279 11.35 -1.09 19.43
C GLN A 279 12.45 -2.06 19.89
N ALA A 280 13.19 -1.71 20.95
CA ALA A 280 14.22 -2.58 21.54
C ALA A 280 13.68 -3.57 22.60
N SER A 281 12.37 -3.61 22.87
CA SER A 281 11.81 -4.44 23.96
C SER A 281 11.66 -5.92 23.57
N SER A 282 11.37 -6.25 22.32
CA SER A 282 11.21 -7.64 21.88
C SER A 282 12.54 -8.37 21.68
N GLN A 283 13.57 -7.66 21.20
CA GLN A 283 14.88 -8.24 20.93
C GLN A 283 15.65 -8.53 22.23
N VAL A 284 15.64 -7.59 23.18
CA VAL A 284 16.31 -7.76 24.49
C VAL A 284 15.60 -8.82 25.34
N SER A 285 14.27 -8.93 25.25
CA SER A 285 13.49 -9.99 25.94
C SER A 285 13.96 -11.39 25.55
N ASN A 286 14.22 -11.64 24.25
CA ASN A 286 14.68 -12.95 23.79
C ASN A 286 16.09 -13.28 24.32
N TYR A 287 17.01 -12.31 24.36
CA TYR A 287 18.36 -12.54 24.90
C TYR A 287 18.36 -12.84 26.41
N PHE A 288 17.44 -12.25 27.18
CA PHE A 288 17.29 -12.58 28.60
C PHE A 288 16.83 -14.03 28.81
N PHE A 289 15.88 -14.53 28.00
CA PHE A 289 15.44 -15.93 28.10
C PHE A 289 16.58 -16.90 27.74
N PHE A 290 17.34 -16.62 26.68
CA PHE A 290 18.48 -17.46 26.29
C PHE A 290 19.61 -17.44 27.34
N ALA A 291 19.95 -16.28 27.87
CA ALA A 291 20.98 -16.16 28.91
C ALA A 291 20.56 -16.86 30.21
N ALA A 292 19.28 -16.75 30.60
CA ALA A 292 18.74 -17.47 31.75
C ALA A 292 18.77 -18.99 31.56
N MET A 293 18.37 -19.47 30.37
CA MET A 293 18.40 -20.89 30.05
C MET A 293 19.83 -21.44 30.06
N LEU A 294 20.79 -20.71 29.49
CA LEU A 294 22.21 -21.11 29.48
C LEU A 294 22.78 -21.17 30.91
N SER A 295 22.44 -20.18 31.74
CA SER A 295 22.88 -20.14 33.14
C SER A 295 22.32 -21.31 33.96
N ALA A 296 21.05 -21.67 33.72
CA ALA A 296 20.42 -22.82 34.37
C ALA A 296 21.07 -24.15 33.96
N LEU A 297 21.42 -24.31 32.68
CA LEU A 297 22.10 -25.51 32.18
C LEU A 297 23.51 -25.64 32.75
N LEU A 298 24.27 -24.55 32.83
CA LEU A 298 25.61 -24.54 33.43
C LEU A 298 25.55 -24.81 34.94
N GLY A 299 24.56 -24.25 35.64
CA GLY A 299 24.31 -24.52 37.06
C GLY A 299 23.98 -25.99 37.32
N LEU A 300 23.11 -26.60 36.50
CA LEU A 300 22.75 -28.01 36.60
C LEU A 300 23.97 -28.93 36.34
N ALA A 301 24.77 -28.60 35.33
CA ALA A 301 25.99 -29.35 35.02
C ALA A 301 27.02 -29.27 36.16
N GLY A 302 27.21 -28.09 36.75
CA GLY A 302 28.07 -27.89 37.92
C GLY A 302 27.57 -28.69 39.13
N TRP A 303 26.27 -28.67 39.40
CA TRP A 303 25.66 -29.42 40.51
C TRP A 303 25.80 -30.94 40.34
N LEU A 304 25.58 -31.46 39.13
CA LEU A 304 25.76 -32.88 38.83
C LEU A 304 27.23 -33.32 38.95
N ALA A 305 28.18 -32.45 38.59
CA ALA A 305 29.60 -32.73 38.76
C ALA A 305 30.00 -32.77 40.24
N TRP A 306 29.49 -31.81 41.04
CA TRP A 306 29.72 -31.77 42.49
C TRP A 306 29.13 -32.98 43.22
N ARG A 307 27.89 -33.36 42.88
CA ARG A 307 27.23 -34.53 43.48
C ARG A 307 27.99 -35.85 43.22
N ARG A 308 28.59 -35.98 42.03
CA ARG A 308 29.43 -37.15 41.70
C ARG A 308 30.75 -37.18 42.46
N SER A 309 31.31 -36.03 42.84
CA SER A 309 32.51 -35.98 43.68
C SER A 309 32.22 -36.34 45.14
N ASP A 310 31.04 -36.02 45.66
CA ASP A 310 30.65 -36.41 47.02
C ASP A 310 30.45 -37.93 47.14
N ASP A 311 29.75 -38.56 46.19
CA ASP A 311 29.59 -40.04 46.14
C ASP A 311 30.95 -40.77 46.06
N SER A 312 31.97 -40.13 45.47
CA SER A 312 33.32 -40.70 45.36
C SER A 312 34.12 -40.58 46.67
N SER A 313 33.67 -39.77 47.62
CA SER A 313 34.36 -39.53 48.91
C SER A 313 33.85 -40.43 50.03
N GLU A 314 32.62 -40.96 49.94
CA GLU A 314 32.06 -41.90 50.94
C GLU A 314 32.49 -43.36 50.71
N GLY A 315 32.99 -43.71 49.51
CA GLY A 315 33.42 -45.08 49.17
C GLY A 315 34.85 -45.47 49.57
N SER A 316 35.64 -44.57 50.18
CA SER A 316 37.05 -44.84 50.55
C SER A 316 37.27 -45.00 52.06
N GLY A 317 36.24 -45.47 52.77
CA GLY A 317 36.24 -45.55 54.23
C GLY A 317 35.61 -46.81 54.80
N THR A 318 35.90 -47.99 54.24
CA THR A 318 35.94 -49.30 54.95
C THR A 318 36.61 -50.34 54.08
#